data_AF-A0A0D0C8R8-F1
#
_entry.id   AF-A0A0D0C8R8-F1
#
_cell.length_a   1.000
_cell.length_b   1.000
_cell.length_c   1.000
_cell.angle_alpha   90.00
_cell.angle_beta   90.00
_cell.angle_gamma   90.00
#
_symmetry.space_group_name_H-M   'P 1'
#
loop_
_entity.id
_entity.type
_entity.pdbx_description
1 polymer ?
#
loop_
_entity_poly.entity_id
_entity_poly.type
_entity_poly.pdbx_seq_one_letter_code
_entity_poly.pdbx_strand_id
1 'polypeptide(L)'
;DNDPNNDTTMLELSRTLWEDREFTFDPIDCCVRCLPHIYNICVQHMLNNYVDADFTHCSWTWKNSAGKVIDRDSYINSVRTDPIGCRRDVVCTVRLSGQCWTNFWQTILSGNEQEWFVNDTGDIVKLPVVQLLCDVRTHWDSTYYMINHM
;
A
#
# COMPACT_ATOMS: atom_id res chain seq x y z
N ASP A 1 13.57 3.81 3.10
CA ASP A 1 13.79 3.66 1.65
C ASP A 1 14.68 4.73 1.11
N ASN A 2 15.73 4.31 0.39
CA ASN A 2 16.60 5.19 -0.40
C ASN A 2 16.43 4.90 -1.91
N ASP A 3 15.32 4.25 -2.29
CA ASP A 3 14.96 3.90 -3.67
C ASP A 3 15.17 5.04 -4.68
N PRO A 4 14.68 6.27 -4.46
CA PRO A 4 14.89 7.36 -5.43
C PRO A 4 16.37 7.74 -5.60
N ASN A 5 17.19 7.58 -4.55
CA ASN A 5 18.62 7.81 -4.66
C ASN A 5 19.29 6.71 -5.49
N ASN A 6 18.85 5.46 -5.35
CA ASN A 6 19.40 4.35 -6.13
C ASN A 6 19.04 4.47 -7.62
N ASP A 7 17.80 4.82 -7.95
CA ASP A 7 17.38 5.07 -9.35
C ASP A 7 18.21 6.18 -10.00
N THR A 8 18.42 7.28 -9.25
CA THR A 8 19.29 8.39 -9.69
C THR A 8 20.73 7.91 -9.88
N THR A 9 21.24 7.09 -8.98
CA THR A 9 22.62 6.55 -9.06
C THR A 9 22.80 5.65 -10.28
N MET A 10 21.79 4.83 -10.62
CA MET A 10 21.83 3.94 -11.79
C MET A 10 21.77 4.71 -13.11
N LEU A 11 21.00 5.80 -13.18
CA LEU A 11 20.97 6.71 -14.34
C LEU A 11 22.29 7.45 -14.53
N GLU A 12 22.90 7.91 -13.45
CA GLU A 12 24.21 8.58 -13.52
C GLU A 12 25.32 7.60 -13.92
N LEU A 13 25.24 6.35 -13.46
CA LEU A 13 26.15 5.27 -13.88
C LEU A 13 26.01 4.96 -15.38
N SER A 14 24.78 4.86 -15.90
CA SER A 14 24.55 4.62 -17.34
C SER A 14 25.14 5.74 -18.18
N ARG A 15 24.92 7.01 -17.77
CA ARG A 15 25.48 8.17 -18.45
C ARG A 15 27.01 8.13 -18.48
N THR A 16 27.64 7.89 -17.33
CA THR A 16 29.11 7.88 -17.20
C THR A 16 29.74 6.77 -18.05
N LEU A 17 29.15 5.57 -18.06
CA LEU A 17 29.65 4.45 -18.86
C LEU A 17 29.53 4.69 -20.37
N TRP A 18 28.48 5.39 -20.79
CA TRP A 18 28.33 5.81 -22.17
C TRP A 18 29.37 6.85 -22.57
N GLU A 19 29.55 7.89 -21.75
CA GLU A 19 30.48 9.00 -22.02
C GLU A 19 31.95 8.56 -21.99
N ASP A 20 32.35 7.70 -21.04
CA ASP A 20 33.77 7.35 -20.84
C ASP A 20 34.23 6.11 -21.63
N ARG A 21 33.30 5.22 -21.97
CA ARG A 21 33.64 3.87 -22.49
C ARG A 21 32.82 3.42 -23.69
N GLU A 22 31.92 4.26 -24.22
CA GLU A 22 30.95 3.90 -25.25
C GLU A 22 30.18 2.60 -24.91
N PHE A 23 29.96 2.36 -23.62
CA PHE A 23 29.35 1.13 -23.13
C PHE A 23 27.87 1.36 -22.83
N THR A 24 27.01 0.58 -23.47
CA THR A 24 25.57 0.63 -23.26
C THR A 24 25.18 -0.09 -21.97
N PHE A 25 24.59 0.62 -21.03
CA PHE A 25 24.12 0.10 -19.75
C PHE A 25 22.65 0.48 -19.54
N ASP A 26 21.77 -0.51 -19.36
CA ASP A 26 20.37 -0.27 -19.05
C ASP A 26 20.20 -0.15 -17.52
N PRO A 27 19.86 1.05 -17.00
CA PRO A 27 19.75 1.29 -15.56
C PRO A 27 18.55 0.59 -14.91
N ILE A 28 17.55 0.15 -15.69
CA ILE A 28 16.35 -0.53 -15.21
C ILE A 28 16.61 -2.04 -15.12
N ASP A 29 17.22 -2.62 -16.15
CA ASP A 29 17.50 -4.06 -16.25
C ASP A 29 18.72 -4.49 -15.43
N CYS A 30 19.70 -3.60 -15.26
CA CYS A 30 20.92 -3.89 -14.49
C CYS A 30 20.80 -3.51 -13.01
N CYS A 31 19.64 -3.02 -12.57
CA CYS A 31 19.39 -2.72 -11.17
C CYS A 31 19.03 -4.01 -10.42
N VAL A 32 19.92 -4.47 -9.52
CA VAL A 32 19.60 -5.55 -8.58
C VAL A 32 18.63 -5.00 -7.55
N ARG A 33 17.34 -5.22 -7.79
CA ARG A 33 16.28 -4.77 -6.89
C ARG A 33 16.09 -5.76 -5.75
N CYS A 34 15.79 -5.25 -4.57
CA CYS A 34 15.37 -6.12 -3.48
C CYS A 34 14.08 -6.85 -3.87
N LEU A 35 13.89 -8.07 -3.36
CA LEU A 35 12.71 -8.89 -3.66
C LEU A 35 11.38 -8.12 -3.46
N PRO A 36 11.18 -7.31 -2.40
CA PRO A 36 9.99 -6.47 -2.25
C PRO A 36 9.76 -5.49 -3.41
N HIS A 37 10.83 -4.93 -3.96
CA HIS A 37 10.75 -3.97 -5.05
C HIS A 37 10.45 -4.66 -6.38
N ILE A 38 10.94 -5.89 -6.61
CA ILE A 38 10.54 -6.72 -7.75
C ILE A 38 9.03 -7.00 -7.69
N TYR A 39 8.51 -7.39 -6.51
CA TYR A 39 7.07 -7.57 -6.32
C TYR A 39 6.29 -6.29 -6.60
N ASN A 40 6.78 -5.12 -6.17
CA ASN A 40 6.15 -3.83 -6.51
C ASN A 40 5.96 -3.67 -8.01
N ILE A 41 7.03 -3.87 -8.77
CA ILE A 41 7.01 -3.69 -10.23
C ILE A 41 6.04 -4.67 -10.87
N CYS A 42 6.07 -5.95 -10.46
CA CYS A 42 5.13 -6.94 -10.95
C CYS A 42 3.68 -6.53 -10.68
N VAL A 43 3.39 -6.04 -9.46
CA VAL A 43 2.05 -5.56 -9.08
C VAL A 43 1.66 -4.34 -9.90
N GLN A 44 2.54 -3.34 -10.07
CA GLN A 44 2.26 -2.16 -10.90
C GLN A 44 1.96 -2.55 -12.36
N HIS A 45 2.73 -3.48 -12.94
CA HIS A 45 2.45 -3.98 -14.28
C HIS A 45 1.10 -4.70 -14.38
N MET A 46 0.77 -5.55 -13.41
CA MET A 46 -0.55 -6.21 -13.36
C MET A 46 -1.68 -5.18 -13.29
N LEU A 47 -1.53 -4.14 -12.47
CA LEU A 47 -2.52 -3.07 -12.30
C LEU A 47 -2.70 -2.25 -13.57
N ASN A 48 -1.61 -1.87 -14.23
CA ASN A 48 -1.65 -1.15 -15.50
C ASN A 48 -2.38 -1.96 -16.57
N ASN A 49 -2.10 -3.27 -16.67
CA ASN A 49 -2.82 -4.14 -17.58
C ASN A 49 -4.29 -4.33 -17.18
N TYR A 50 -4.63 -4.18 -15.90
CA TYR A 50 -5.98 -4.32 -15.40
C TYR A 50 -6.89 -3.15 -15.79
N VAL A 51 -6.32 -1.95 -15.94
CA VAL A 51 -7.03 -0.76 -16.46
C VAL A 51 -7.59 -1.03 -17.87
N ASP A 52 -6.84 -1.73 -18.70
CA ASP A 52 -7.19 -2.05 -20.08
C ASP A 52 -7.89 -3.41 -20.26
N ALA A 53 -8.20 -4.10 -19.15
CA ALA A 53 -8.80 -5.43 -19.20
C ALA A 53 -10.18 -5.42 -19.88
N ASP A 54 -10.46 -6.48 -20.63
CA ASP A 54 -11.77 -6.69 -21.22
C ASP A 54 -12.71 -7.37 -20.22
N PHE A 55 -13.77 -6.67 -19.85
CA PHE A 55 -14.81 -7.15 -18.94
C PHE A 55 -16.07 -7.62 -19.68
N THR A 56 -16.08 -7.72 -21.02
CA THR A 56 -17.24 -8.14 -21.83
C THR A 56 -17.91 -9.43 -21.34
N HIS A 57 -17.11 -10.38 -20.88
CA HIS A 57 -17.55 -11.68 -20.39
C HIS A 57 -17.96 -11.70 -18.90
N CYS A 58 -17.81 -10.59 -18.18
CA CYS A 58 -18.22 -10.48 -16.79
C CYS A 58 -19.74 -10.27 -16.67
N SER A 59 -20.32 -10.86 -15.63
CA SER A 59 -21.74 -10.63 -15.28
C SER A 59 -22.02 -9.15 -15.03
N TRP A 60 -23.25 -8.72 -15.34
CA TRP A 60 -23.68 -7.32 -15.11
C TRP A 60 -23.64 -6.90 -13.64
N THR A 61 -23.81 -7.86 -12.72
CA THR A 61 -23.68 -7.63 -11.29
C THR A 61 -23.05 -8.84 -10.60
N TRP A 62 -22.38 -8.61 -9.48
CA TRP A 62 -21.93 -9.66 -8.57
C TRP A 62 -21.93 -9.15 -7.12
N LYS A 63 -21.80 -10.07 -6.15
CA LYS A 63 -21.65 -9.71 -4.74
C LYS A 63 -20.18 -9.81 -4.36
N ASN A 64 -19.65 -8.79 -3.69
CA ASN A 64 -18.32 -8.92 -3.06
C ASN A 64 -18.39 -9.73 -1.77
N SER A 65 -17.22 -9.90 -1.13
CA SER A 65 -17.05 -10.59 0.15
C SER A 65 -17.87 -10.00 1.30
N ALA A 66 -18.28 -8.72 1.20
CA ALA A 66 -19.16 -8.06 2.17
C ALA A 66 -20.66 -8.22 1.83
N GLY A 67 -21.00 -8.98 0.79
CA GLY A 67 -22.38 -9.18 0.33
C GLY A 67 -22.98 -7.98 -0.41
N LYS A 68 -22.20 -6.92 -0.66
CA LYS A 68 -22.62 -5.73 -1.40
C LYS A 68 -22.75 -6.07 -2.89
N VAL A 69 -23.87 -5.69 -3.49
CA VAL A 69 -24.06 -5.81 -4.94
C VAL A 69 -23.23 -4.74 -5.64
N ILE A 70 -22.41 -5.19 -6.59
CA ILE A 70 -21.55 -4.35 -7.42
C ILE A 70 -22.14 -4.35 -8.82
N ASP A 71 -22.29 -3.14 -9.35
CA ASP A 71 -22.64 -2.90 -10.74
C ASP A 71 -21.38 -2.92 -11.62
N ARG A 72 -21.46 -3.62 -12.74
CA ARG A 72 -20.34 -3.82 -13.66
C ARG A 72 -19.79 -2.50 -14.22
N ASP A 73 -20.66 -1.60 -14.66
CA ASP A 73 -20.23 -0.35 -15.30
C ASP A 73 -19.57 0.58 -14.28
N SER A 74 -20.14 0.66 -13.07
CA SER A 74 -19.54 1.36 -11.93
C SER A 74 -18.17 0.80 -11.55
N TYR A 75 -18.02 -0.52 -11.55
CA TYR A 75 -16.75 -1.18 -11.29
C TYR A 75 -15.71 -0.88 -12.38
N ILE A 76 -16.07 -1.07 -13.65
CA ILE A 76 -15.18 -0.80 -14.79
C ILE A 76 -14.70 0.66 -14.77
N ASN A 77 -15.61 1.60 -14.51
CA ASN A 77 -15.25 3.01 -14.42
C ASN A 77 -14.26 3.29 -13.27
N SER A 78 -14.44 2.64 -12.13
CA SER A 78 -13.53 2.74 -10.97
C SER A 78 -12.15 2.14 -11.27
N VAL A 79 -12.10 0.99 -11.94
CA VAL A 79 -10.87 0.32 -12.36
C VAL A 79 -10.11 1.10 -13.43
N ARG A 80 -10.81 1.77 -14.35
CA ARG A 80 -10.17 2.54 -15.42
C ARG A 80 -9.62 3.89 -14.98
N THR A 81 -10.14 4.46 -13.89
CA THR A 81 -9.76 5.80 -13.44
C THR A 81 -8.51 5.74 -12.55
N ASP A 82 -8.61 5.12 -11.39
CA ASP A 82 -7.48 4.82 -10.49
C ASP A 82 -7.98 3.86 -9.41
N PRO A 83 -7.90 2.53 -9.63
CA PRO A 83 -8.46 1.55 -8.71
C PRO A 83 -7.83 1.65 -7.32
N ILE A 84 -6.54 1.96 -7.27
CA ILE A 84 -5.80 2.06 -6.02
C ILE A 84 -6.01 3.42 -5.39
N GLY A 85 -6.02 4.50 -6.16
CA GLY A 85 -6.31 5.85 -5.68
C GLY A 85 -7.67 5.93 -5.01
N CYS A 86 -8.74 5.46 -5.66
CA CYS A 86 -10.08 5.50 -5.07
C CYS A 86 -10.16 4.73 -3.74
N ARG A 87 -9.51 3.57 -3.66
CA ARG A 87 -9.45 2.80 -2.41
C ARG A 87 -8.56 3.47 -1.37
N ARG A 88 -7.43 4.06 -1.77
CA ARG A 88 -6.56 4.86 -0.91
C ARG A 88 -7.31 6.06 -0.36
N ASP A 89 -8.14 6.74 -1.13
CA ASP A 89 -8.93 7.88 -0.67
C ASP A 89 -9.97 7.48 0.36
N VAL A 90 -10.64 6.34 0.19
CA VAL A 90 -11.55 5.80 1.21
C VAL A 90 -10.79 5.46 2.48
N VAL A 91 -9.66 4.76 2.37
CA VAL A 91 -8.81 4.42 3.52
C VAL A 91 -8.27 5.68 4.18
N CYS A 92 -7.80 6.66 3.41
CA CYS A 92 -7.37 7.96 3.87
C CYS A 92 -8.52 8.70 4.55
N THR A 93 -9.74 8.68 4.03
CA THR A 93 -10.92 9.31 4.65
C THR A 93 -11.27 8.65 5.98
N VAL A 94 -11.30 7.32 6.02
CA VAL A 94 -11.51 6.56 7.26
C VAL A 94 -10.38 6.81 8.26
N ARG A 95 -9.14 6.98 7.80
CA ARG A 95 -8.00 7.32 8.66
C ARG A 95 -8.03 8.79 9.12
N LEU A 96 -8.41 9.72 8.26
CA LEU A 96 -8.60 11.15 8.55
C LEU A 96 -9.74 11.36 9.54
N SER A 97 -10.74 10.47 9.55
CA SER A 97 -11.76 10.45 10.61
C SER A 97 -11.16 10.25 12.01
N GLY A 98 -9.90 9.78 12.09
CA GLY A 98 -9.16 9.60 13.33
C GLY A 98 -9.76 8.55 14.26
N GLN A 99 -10.87 7.89 13.90
CA GLN A 99 -11.66 7.12 14.86
C GLN A 99 -10.86 5.97 15.49
N CYS A 100 -10.07 5.25 14.67
CA CYS A 100 -9.21 4.18 15.16
C CYS A 100 -8.09 4.73 16.07
N TRP A 101 -7.57 5.93 15.74
CA TRP A 101 -6.52 6.59 16.51
C TRP A 101 -7.04 7.11 17.85
N THR A 102 -8.18 7.79 17.83
CA THR A 102 -8.88 8.30 19.01
C THR A 102 -9.26 7.16 19.93
N ASN A 103 -9.80 6.07 19.39
CA ASN A 103 -10.18 4.90 20.19
C ASN A 103 -8.94 4.25 20.84
N PHE A 104 -7.85 4.07 20.08
CA PHE A 104 -6.60 3.53 20.64
C PHE A 104 -5.99 4.43 21.72
N TRP A 105 -5.96 5.75 21.48
CA TRP A 105 -5.53 6.73 22.47
C TRP A 105 -6.38 6.68 23.74
N GLN A 106 -7.70 6.65 23.59
CA GLN A 106 -8.65 6.53 24.70
C GLN A 106 -8.40 5.23 25.47
N THR A 107 -8.19 4.11 24.79
CA THR A 107 -7.87 2.83 25.45
C THR A 107 -6.58 2.89 26.26
N ILE A 108 -5.52 3.50 25.73
CA ILE A 108 -4.26 3.66 26.49
C ILE A 108 -4.46 4.59 27.68
N LEU A 109 -5.13 5.73 27.50
CA LEU A 109 -5.37 6.70 28.57
C LEU A 109 -6.21 6.09 29.69
N SER A 110 -7.38 5.52 29.36
CA SER A 110 -8.25 4.88 30.34
C SER A 110 -7.60 3.66 30.98
N GLY A 111 -6.85 2.86 30.21
CA GLY A 111 -6.15 1.69 30.74
C GLY A 111 -5.00 2.04 31.67
N ASN A 112 -4.30 3.16 31.44
CA ASN A 112 -3.27 3.67 32.35
C ASN A 112 -3.86 4.26 33.63
N GLU A 113 -5.01 4.90 33.54
CA GLU A 113 -5.74 5.44 34.69
C GLU A 113 -6.32 4.32 35.56
N GLN A 114 -6.80 3.24 34.92
CA GLN A 114 -7.44 2.10 35.58
C GLN A 114 -6.50 0.92 35.82
N GLU A 115 -5.20 1.09 35.57
CA GLU A 115 -4.16 0.08 35.86
C GLU A 115 -4.40 -1.26 35.16
N TRP A 116 -4.93 -1.23 33.93
CA TRP A 116 -5.29 -2.42 33.14
C TRP A 116 -4.09 -3.18 32.57
N PHE A 117 -2.94 -2.52 32.42
CA PHE A 117 -1.78 -3.12 31.78
C PHE A 117 -0.85 -3.71 32.83
N VAL A 118 -0.58 -5.00 32.70
CA VAL A 118 0.34 -5.77 33.55
C VAL A 118 1.45 -6.37 32.70
N ASN A 119 2.65 -6.42 33.25
CA ASN A 119 3.77 -7.12 32.61
C ASN A 119 3.70 -8.64 32.85
N ASP A 120 4.66 -9.37 32.27
CA ASP A 120 4.77 -10.82 32.42
C ASP A 120 5.04 -11.27 33.87
N THR A 121 5.47 -10.36 34.75
CA THR A 121 5.66 -10.61 36.19
C THR A 121 4.43 -10.27 37.03
N GLY A 122 3.37 -9.74 36.43
CA GLY A 122 2.11 -9.38 37.09
C GLY A 122 2.08 -7.98 37.71
N ASP A 123 3.12 -7.17 37.51
CA ASP A 123 3.18 -5.79 37.99
C ASP A 123 2.45 -4.85 37.03
N ILE A 124 1.76 -3.86 37.59
CA ILE A 124 1.08 -2.82 36.83
C ILE A 124 2.10 -1.94 36.12
N VAL A 125 1.90 -1.74 34.81
CA VAL A 125 2.75 -0.92 33.95
C VAL A 125 1.92 0.18 33.30
N LYS A 126 2.50 1.38 33.18
CA LYS A 126 1.91 2.45 32.37
C LYS A 126 2.49 2.41 30.97
N LEU A 127 1.62 2.26 29.98
CA LEU A 127 2.02 2.31 28.58
C LEU A 127 2.30 3.76 28.16
N PRO A 128 3.37 4.01 27.39
CA PRO A 128 3.63 5.33 26.84
C PRO A 128 2.55 5.68 25.82
N VAL A 129 2.06 6.92 25.87
CA VAL A 129 1.00 7.38 24.95
C VAL A 129 1.66 7.83 23.64
N VAL A 130 1.93 6.85 22.79
CA VAL A 130 2.63 7.03 21.51
C VAL A 130 1.69 6.86 20.32
N GLN A 131 2.09 7.44 19.20
CA GLN A 131 1.41 7.30 17.93
C GLN A 131 1.82 5.98 17.26
N LEU A 132 0.86 5.25 16.68
CA LEU A 132 1.17 4.11 15.81
C LEU A 132 2.00 4.63 14.63
N LEU A 133 3.11 3.95 14.34
CA LEU A 133 3.88 4.19 13.11
C LEU A 133 2.93 4.02 11.93
N CYS A 134 2.86 5.03 11.07
CA CYS A 134 2.09 4.94 9.83
C CYS A 134 2.53 3.69 9.07
N ASP A 135 1.56 2.94 8.54
CA ASP A 135 1.82 1.84 7.62
C ASP A 135 2.89 2.25 6.61
N VAL A 136 3.99 1.51 6.63
CA VAL A 136 5.03 1.65 5.63
C VAL A 136 4.37 1.37 4.28
N ARG A 137 4.68 2.19 3.28
CA ARG A 137 4.09 2.20 1.93
C ARG A 137 4.20 0.86 1.17
N THR A 138 4.83 -0.15 1.77
CA THR A 138 5.36 -1.37 1.15
C THR A 138 4.67 -2.66 1.61
N HIS A 139 3.43 -2.62 2.12
CA HIS A 139 2.71 -3.86 2.48
C HIS A 139 1.74 -4.31 1.39
N TRP A 140 2.19 -5.27 0.58
CA TRP A 140 1.52 -5.84 -0.61
C TRP A 140 0.13 -6.43 -0.36
N ASP A 141 -0.09 -7.01 0.83
CA ASP A 141 -1.39 -7.57 1.21
C ASP A 141 -2.50 -6.53 1.16
N SER A 142 -2.19 -5.28 1.54
CA SER A 142 -3.18 -4.20 1.54
C SER A 142 -3.73 -3.92 0.14
N THR A 143 -2.89 -4.02 -0.91
CA THR A 143 -3.31 -3.77 -2.29
C THR A 143 -4.24 -4.86 -2.80
N TYR A 144 -3.94 -6.13 -2.51
CA TYR A 144 -4.81 -7.26 -2.85
C TYR A 144 -6.18 -7.14 -2.16
N TYR A 145 -6.21 -6.90 -0.85
CA TYR A 145 -7.46 -6.70 -0.12
C TYR A 145 -8.23 -5.48 -0.63
N MET A 146 -7.55 -4.37 -0.95
CA MET A 146 -8.20 -3.16 -1.48
C MET A 146 -8.92 -3.39 -2.81
N ILE A 147 -8.32 -4.17 -3.71
CA ILE A 147 -8.93 -4.53 -5.01
C ILE A 147 -10.10 -5.48 -4.79
N ASN A 148 -9.92 -6.50 -3.95
CA ASN A 148 -10.94 -7.54 -3.74
C ASN A 148 -12.16 -7.05 -2.93
N HIS A 149 -12.04 -5.90 -2.27
CA HIS A 149 -13.11 -5.25 -1.54
C HIS A 149 -13.81 -4.13 -2.32
N MET A 150 -13.34 -3.72 -3.53
CA MET A 150 -14.11 -2.89 -4.50
C MET A 150 -15.57 -3.31 -4.53
#